data_AF-A0A8G2CBJ6-F1
#
_entry.id   AF-A0A8G2CBJ6-F1
#
_cell.length_a   1.000
_cell.length_b   1.000
_cell.length_c   1.000
_cell.angle_alpha   90.00
_cell.angle_beta   90.00
_cell.angle_gamma   90.00
#
_symmetry.space_group_name_H-M   'P 1'
#
loop_
_entity.id
_entity.type
_entity.pdbx_description
1 polymer ?
#
loop_
_entity_poly.entity_id
_entity_poly.type
_entity_poly.pdbx_seq_one_letter_code
_entity_poly.pdbx_strand_id
1 'polypeptide(L)'
;MYTETYQNLHRQEKALEVLETLLTEEFAELRERKPESITGLEFSIHELMRQIANERTSLKSSLGGQRLGDVLQILAENEQAELNGLLGRIEVLEKRCSRQASMNAELALALHDQSQALLNHLQSQIQPRNNATYGRTGAYTQSRPEAVLIHGRL
;
A
#
# COMPACT_ATOMS: atom_id res chain seq x y z
N MET A 1 -8.78 17.56 31.29
CA MET A 1 -7.43 17.07 30.98
C MET A 1 -7.33 15.53 30.95
N TYR A 2 -7.35 14.79 32.08
CA TYR A 2 -7.26 13.31 32.04
C TYR A 2 -8.34 12.67 31.15
N THR A 3 -9.61 12.98 31.40
CA THR A 3 -10.75 12.42 30.68
C THR A 3 -10.70 12.72 29.17
N GLU A 4 -10.27 13.92 28.78
CA GLU A 4 -10.15 14.32 27.38
C GLU A 4 -9.03 13.57 26.66
N THR A 5 -7.86 13.47 27.31
CA THR A 5 -6.72 12.68 26.83
C THR A 5 -7.09 11.21 26.67
N TYR A 6 -7.76 10.64 27.67
CA TYR A 6 -8.22 9.26 27.65
C TYR A 6 -9.21 9.02 26.51
N GLN A 7 -10.25 9.85 26.39
CA GLN A 7 -11.25 9.69 25.33
C GLN A 7 -10.64 9.85 23.94
N ASN A 8 -9.69 10.76 23.76
CA ASN A 8 -8.97 10.94 22.50
C ASN A 8 -8.17 9.66 22.15
N LEU A 9 -7.36 9.16 23.08
CA LEU A 9 -6.60 7.94 22.87
C LEU A 9 -7.50 6.72 22.63
N HIS A 10 -8.64 6.64 23.32
CA HIS A 10 -9.58 5.55 23.11
C HIS A 10 -10.23 5.61 21.72
N ARG A 11 -10.55 6.81 21.21
CA ARG A 11 -10.99 6.97 19.81
C ARG A 11 -9.90 6.56 18.82
N GLN A 12 -8.64 6.91 19.08
CA GLN A 12 -7.51 6.48 18.25
C GLN A 12 -7.36 4.95 18.23
N GLU A 13 -7.48 4.29 19.40
CA GLU A 13 -7.49 2.83 19.51
C GLU A 13 -8.59 2.21 18.65
N LYS A 14 -9.83 2.68 18.78
CA LYS A 14 -10.96 2.16 17.99
C LYS A 14 -10.82 2.44 16.50
N ALA A 15 -10.30 3.60 16.12
CA ALA A 15 -10.00 3.89 14.73
C ALA A 15 -8.93 2.94 14.16
N LEU A 16 -7.91 2.57 14.95
CA LEU A 16 -6.90 1.60 14.53
C LEU A 16 -7.43 0.18 14.41
N GLU A 17 -8.34 -0.26 15.29
CA GLU A 17 -9.04 -1.56 15.15
C GLU A 17 -9.83 -1.63 13.83
N VAL A 18 -10.53 -0.55 13.47
CA VAL A 18 -11.25 -0.46 12.20
C VAL A 18 -10.27 -0.44 11.03
N LEU A 19 -9.17 0.30 11.14
CA LEU A 19 -8.14 0.37 10.10
C LEU A 19 -7.51 -1.00 9.83
N GLU A 20 -7.20 -1.78 10.87
CA GLU A 20 -6.70 -3.16 10.72
C GLU A 20 -7.69 -4.04 9.95
N THR A 21 -8.98 -3.90 10.25
CA THR A 21 -10.05 -4.65 9.57
C THR A 21 -10.13 -4.28 8.09
N LEU A 22 -10.16 -2.99 7.77
CA LEU A 22 -10.23 -2.50 6.39
C LEU A 22 -8.99 -2.92 5.57
N LEU A 23 -7.79 -2.83 6.14
CA LEU A 23 -6.56 -3.27 5.48
C LEU A 23 -6.56 -4.79 5.24
N THR A 24 -7.14 -5.57 6.14
CA THR A 24 -7.27 -7.02 5.95
C THR A 24 -8.29 -7.36 4.86
N GLU A 25 -9.39 -6.62 4.78
CA GLU A 25 -10.41 -6.75 3.74
C GLU A 25 -9.85 -6.38 2.36
N GLU A 26 -9.13 -5.25 2.27
CA GLU A 26 -8.42 -4.83 1.05
C GLU A 26 -7.48 -5.93 0.54
N PHE A 27 -6.71 -6.56 1.44
CA PHE A 27 -5.84 -7.67 1.07
C PHE A 27 -6.61 -8.86 0.48
N ALA A 28 -7.76 -9.20 1.06
CA ALA A 28 -8.61 -10.29 0.58
C ALA A 28 -9.17 -9.98 -0.82
N GLU A 29 -9.65 -8.76 -1.04
CA GLU A 29 -10.18 -8.30 -2.32
C GLU A 29 -9.09 -8.22 -3.41
N LEU A 30 -7.88 -7.74 -3.07
CA LEU A 30 -6.71 -7.79 -3.95
C LEU A 30 -6.37 -9.21 -4.37
N ARG A 31 -6.41 -10.16 -3.43
CA ARG A 31 -6.14 -11.58 -3.69
C ARG A 31 -7.21 -12.21 -4.59
N GLU A 32 -8.46 -11.78 -4.48
CA GLU A 32 -9.57 -12.24 -5.31
C GLU A 32 -9.68 -11.52 -6.67
N ARG A 33 -8.80 -10.53 -6.93
CA ARG A 33 -8.76 -9.74 -8.18
C ARG A 33 -10.08 -9.02 -8.46
N LYS A 34 -10.69 -8.46 -7.42
CA LYS A 34 -11.94 -7.69 -7.51
C LYS A 34 -11.65 -6.18 -7.43
N PRO A 35 -11.32 -5.50 -8.55
CA PRO A 35 -10.91 -4.09 -8.51
C PRO A 35 -12.04 -3.12 -8.13
N GLU A 36 -13.31 -3.49 -8.36
CA GLU A 36 -14.45 -2.59 -8.15
C GLU A 36 -14.75 -2.30 -6.67
N SER A 37 -14.53 -3.28 -5.79
CA SER A 37 -14.71 -3.17 -4.33
C SER A 37 -13.54 -2.44 -3.65
N ILE A 38 -12.34 -2.52 -4.23
CA ILE A 38 -11.10 -1.98 -3.64
C ILE A 38 -11.15 -0.44 -3.56
N THR A 39 -11.68 0.25 -4.57
CA THR A 39 -11.71 1.73 -4.56
C THR A 39 -12.54 2.29 -3.40
N GLY A 40 -13.63 1.61 -3.01
CA GLY A 40 -14.43 2.01 -1.85
C GLY A 40 -13.70 1.80 -0.52
N LEU A 41 -12.93 0.71 -0.42
CA LEU A 41 -12.08 0.42 0.74
C LEU A 41 -10.93 1.42 0.85
N GLU A 42 -10.24 1.72 -0.25
CA GLU A 42 -9.16 2.71 -0.29
C GLU A 42 -9.64 4.08 0.19
N PHE A 43 -10.80 4.55 -0.31
CA PHE A 43 -11.38 5.80 0.15
C PHE A 43 -11.65 5.79 1.66
N SER A 44 -12.23 4.70 2.16
CA SER A 44 -12.53 4.53 3.59
C SER A 44 -11.27 4.52 4.44
N ILE A 45 -10.21 3.84 3.99
CA ILE A 45 -8.89 3.79 4.63
C ILE A 45 -8.28 5.19 4.67
N HIS A 46 -8.30 5.93 3.57
CA HIS A 46 -7.74 7.28 3.49
C HIS A 46 -8.44 8.28 4.41
N GLU A 47 -9.77 8.28 4.44
CA GLU A 47 -10.53 9.15 5.35
C GLU A 47 -10.32 8.76 6.82
N LEU A 48 -10.20 7.47 7.14
CA LEU A 48 -9.89 7.02 8.49
C LEU A 48 -8.48 7.44 8.94
N MET A 49 -7.48 7.32 8.07
CA MET A 49 -6.13 7.81 8.34
C MET A 49 -6.12 9.33 8.59
N ARG A 50 -6.89 10.08 7.81
CA ARG A 50 -7.05 11.53 8.00
C ARG A 50 -7.68 11.84 9.36
N GLN A 51 -8.71 11.11 9.78
CA GLN A 51 -9.32 11.27 11.09
C GLN A 51 -8.34 10.96 12.23
N ILE A 52 -7.57 9.87 12.13
CA ILE A 52 -6.53 9.53 13.12
C ILE A 52 -5.47 10.63 13.21
N ALA A 53 -5.02 11.18 12.07
CA ALA A 53 -4.06 12.28 12.04
C ALA A 53 -4.61 13.55 12.73
N ASN A 54 -5.89 13.86 12.52
CA ASN A 54 -6.56 14.98 13.18
C ASN A 54 -6.66 14.76 14.70
N GLU A 55 -7.02 13.56 15.16
CA GLU A 55 -7.09 13.23 16.60
C GLU A 55 -5.71 13.36 17.27
N ARG A 56 -4.64 12.87 16.62
CA ARG A 56 -3.26 13.03 17.11
C ARG A 56 -2.84 14.50 17.20
N THR A 57 -3.23 15.31 16.21
CA THR A 57 -2.94 16.74 16.19
C THR A 57 -3.72 17.47 17.30
N SER A 58 -4.99 17.11 17.50
CA SER A 58 -5.82 17.63 18.58
C SER A 58 -5.30 17.24 19.96
N LEU A 59 -4.77 16.03 20.12
CA LEU A 59 -4.14 15.61 21.38
C LEU A 59 -2.88 16.42 21.65
N LYS A 60 -2.04 16.61 20.62
CA LYS A 60 -0.82 17.42 20.76
C LYS A 60 -1.12 18.87 21.13
N SER A 61 -2.19 19.46 20.56
CA SER A 61 -2.59 20.82 20.90
C SER A 61 -3.18 20.91 22.32
N SER A 62 -3.98 19.92 22.76
CA SER A 62 -4.55 19.90 24.11
C SER A 62 -3.48 19.73 25.20
N LEU A 63 -2.36 19.09 24.90
CA LEU A 63 -1.21 18.97 25.80
C LEU A 63 -0.34 20.24 25.85
N GLY A 64 -0.67 21.28 25.07
CA GLY A 64 0.08 22.54 25.09
C GLY A 64 1.55 22.41 24.68
N GLY A 65 1.89 21.40 23.87
CA GLY A 65 3.27 21.10 23.47
C GLY A 65 4.08 20.29 24.47
N GLN A 66 3.52 19.91 25.62
CA GLN A 66 4.14 18.96 26.54
C GLN A 66 4.13 17.55 25.96
N ARG A 67 5.13 16.74 26.33
CA ARG A 67 5.14 15.33 25.95
C ARG A 67 4.11 14.59 26.78
N LEU A 68 3.41 13.65 26.14
CA LEU A 68 2.43 12.80 26.83
C LEU A 68 3.07 12.07 28.03
N GLY A 69 4.32 11.63 27.89
CA GLY A 69 5.08 11.00 28.98
C GLY A 69 5.30 11.89 30.21
N ASP A 70 5.45 13.20 30.02
CA ASP A 70 5.64 14.15 31.13
C ASP A 70 4.30 14.40 31.85
N VAL A 71 3.21 14.44 31.08
CA VAL A 71 1.84 14.58 31.63
C VAL A 71 1.44 13.34 32.44
N LEU A 72 1.85 12.14 31.99
CA LEU A 72 1.57 10.88 32.69
C LEU A 72 2.21 10.80 34.09
N GLN A 73 3.33 11.50 34.33
CA GLN A 73 4.03 11.49 35.62
C GLN A 73 3.31 12.30 36.71
N ILE A 74 2.37 13.18 36.32
CA ILE A 74 1.64 14.07 37.24
C ILE A 74 0.29 13.45 37.64
N LEU A 75 -0.15 12.39 36.97
CA LEU A 75 -1.41 11.70 37.21
C LEU A 75 -1.33 10.71 38.38
N ALA A 76 -2.49 10.31 38.89
CA ALA A 76 -2.56 9.25 39.90
C ALA A 76 -2.10 7.90 39.31
N GLU A 77 -1.54 7.02 40.14
CA GLU A 77 -1.00 5.72 39.70
C GLU A 77 -2.03 4.87 38.92
N ASN A 78 -3.30 4.88 39.33
CA ASN A 78 -4.38 4.16 38.65
C ASN A 78 -4.63 4.71 37.23
N GLU A 79 -4.68 6.03 37.08
CA GLU A 79 -4.89 6.74 35.81
C GLU A 79 -3.70 6.56 34.87
N GLN A 80 -2.49 6.58 35.44
CA GLN A 80 -1.25 6.33 34.72
C GLN A 80 -1.19 4.90 34.17
N ALA A 81 -1.56 3.90 34.98
CA ALA A 81 -1.60 2.50 34.56
C ALA A 81 -2.61 2.28 33.42
N GLU A 82 -3.79 2.90 33.51
CA GLU A 82 -4.83 2.79 32.49
C GLU A 82 -4.38 3.38 31.14
N LEU A 83 -3.83 4.61 31.16
CA LEU A 83 -3.32 5.28 29.97
C LEU A 83 -2.13 4.54 29.35
N ASN A 84 -1.20 4.02 30.16
CA ASN A 84 -0.09 3.22 29.66
C ASN A 84 -0.58 1.93 28.99
N GLY A 85 -1.59 1.27 29.57
CA GLY A 85 -2.23 0.11 28.97
C GLY A 85 -2.85 0.44 27.62
N LEU A 86 -3.55 1.59 27.52
CA LEU A 86 -4.14 2.06 26.28
C LEU A 86 -3.09 2.39 25.20
N LEU A 87 -2.02 3.10 25.58
CA LEU A 87 -0.90 3.39 24.68
C LEU A 87 -0.22 2.12 24.17
N GLY A 88 -0.04 1.11 25.04
CA GLY A 88 0.50 -0.18 24.64
C GLY A 88 -0.38 -0.90 23.59
N ARG A 89 -1.70 -0.85 23.74
CA ARG A 89 -2.64 -1.43 22.75
C ARG A 89 -2.59 -0.68 21.42
N ILE A 90 -2.57 0.65 21.47
CA ILE A 90 -2.39 1.51 20.29
C ILE A 90 -1.10 1.14 19.55
N GLU A 91 0.04 1.02 20.26
CA GLU A 91 1.32 0.67 19.64
C GLU A 91 1.28 -0.70 18.93
N VAL A 92 0.62 -1.70 19.54
CA VAL A 92 0.45 -3.03 18.93
C VAL A 92 -0.39 -2.93 17.66
N LEU A 93 -1.51 -2.19 17.70
CA LEU A 93 -2.39 -2.00 16.54
C LEU A 93 -1.68 -1.25 15.41
N GLU A 94 -0.91 -0.20 15.71
CA GLU A 94 -0.12 0.54 14.72
C GLU A 94 0.88 -0.36 14.00
N LYS A 95 1.60 -1.21 14.75
CA LYS A 95 2.54 -2.18 14.18
C LYS A 95 1.83 -3.22 13.32
N ARG A 96 0.60 -3.61 13.63
CA ARG A 96 -0.19 -4.53 12.82
C ARG A 96 -0.67 -3.86 11.54
N CYS A 97 -1.27 -2.67 11.64
CA CYS A 97 -1.71 -1.89 10.49
C CYS A 97 -0.55 -1.60 9.53
N SER A 98 0.61 -1.19 10.06
CA SER A 98 1.80 -0.93 9.24
C SER A 98 2.25 -2.16 8.46
N ARG A 99 2.30 -3.35 9.10
CA ARG A 99 2.65 -4.59 8.41
C ARG A 99 1.62 -4.98 7.35
N GLN A 100 0.33 -4.86 7.67
CA GLN A 100 -0.74 -5.18 6.72
C GLN A 100 -0.71 -4.25 5.50
N ALA A 101 -0.56 -2.94 5.72
CA ALA A 101 -0.42 -1.96 4.65
C ALA A 101 0.80 -2.26 3.74
N SER A 102 1.94 -2.69 4.31
CA SER A 102 3.09 -3.13 3.51
C SER A 102 2.77 -4.34 2.65
N MET A 103 2.09 -5.35 3.19
CA MET A 103 1.68 -6.53 2.42
C MET A 103 0.70 -6.16 1.29
N ASN A 104 -0.23 -5.24 1.54
CA ASN A 104 -1.18 -4.77 0.53
C ASN A 104 -0.44 -4.05 -0.62
N ALA A 105 0.51 -3.18 -0.28
CA ALA A 105 1.33 -2.47 -1.27
C ALA A 105 2.19 -3.43 -2.12
N GLU A 106 2.82 -4.42 -1.49
CA GLU A 106 3.61 -5.45 -2.20
C GLU A 106 2.74 -6.27 -3.16
N LEU A 107 1.55 -6.69 -2.72
CA LEU A 107 0.62 -7.44 -3.56
C LEU A 107 0.10 -6.60 -4.74
N ALA A 108 -0.26 -5.34 -4.50
CA ALA A 108 -0.71 -4.44 -5.55
C ALA A 108 0.37 -4.23 -6.62
N LEU A 109 1.63 -4.03 -6.22
CA LEU A 109 2.77 -3.92 -7.14
C LEU A 109 2.99 -5.21 -7.93
N ALA A 110 2.94 -6.37 -7.28
CA ALA A 110 3.09 -7.66 -7.96
C ALA A 110 1.97 -7.91 -9.00
N LEU A 111 0.73 -7.53 -8.68
CA LEU A 111 -0.40 -7.60 -9.62
C LEU A 111 -0.20 -6.63 -10.80
N HIS A 112 0.32 -5.44 -10.55
CA HIS A 112 0.67 -4.47 -11.59
C HIS A 112 1.74 -5.03 -12.54
N ASP A 113 2.85 -5.54 -12.02
CA ASP A 113 3.93 -6.13 -12.80
C ASP A 113 3.44 -7.32 -13.66
N GLN A 114 2.59 -8.18 -13.09
CA GLN A 114 1.96 -9.27 -13.81
C GLN A 114 1.09 -8.76 -14.97
N SER A 115 0.26 -7.74 -14.73
CA SER A 115 -0.61 -7.18 -15.77
C SER A 115 0.20 -6.57 -16.92
N GLN A 116 1.29 -5.86 -16.59
CA GLN A 116 2.17 -5.25 -17.58
C GLN A 116 2.92 -6.29 -18.41
N ALA A 117 3.41 -7.37 -17.78
CA ALA A 117 4.03 -8.48 -18.49
C ALA A 117 3.06 -9.17 -19.47
N LEU A 118 1.80 -9.36 -19.06
CA LEU A 118 0.76 -9.93 -19.93
C LEU A 118 0.43 -9.01 -21.12
N LEU A 119 0.28 -7.71 -20.88
CA LEU A 119 0.04 -6.73 -21.95
C LEU A 119 1.19 -6.69 -22.96
N ASN A 120 2.45 -6.67 -22.48
CA ASN A 120 3.63 -6.72 -23.33
C ASN A 120 3.68 -8.02 -24.15
N HIS A 121 3.31 -9.14 -23.54
CA HIS A 121 3.22 -10.42 -24.25
C HIS A 121 2.17 -10.36 -25.36
N LEU A 122 0.95 -9.92 -25.07
CA LEU A 122 -0.12 -9.78 -26.06
C LEU A 122 0.27 -8.83 -27.19
N GLN A 123 0.88 -7.69 -26.86
CA GLN A 123 1.40 -6.74 -27.84
C GLN A 123 2.43 -7.42 -28.75
N SER A 124 3.36 -8.20 -28.21
CA SER A 124 4.39 -8.92 -29.01
C SER A 124 3.83 -10.00 -29.94
N GLN A 125 2.62 -10.50 -29.68
CA GLN A 125 1.91 -11.48 -30.51
C GLN A 125 1.06 -10.79 -31.60
N ILE A 126 0.50 -9.63 -31.29
CA ILE A 126 -0.33 -8.84 -32.22
C ILE A 126 0.54 -8.03 -33.18
N GLN A 127 1.70 -7.57 -32.72
CA GLN A 127 2.64 -6.82 -33.55
C GLN A 127 3.23 -7.77 -34.61
N PRO A 128 3.12 -7.44 -35.92
CA PRO A 128 3.56 -8.33 -36.97
C PRO A 128 5.05 -8.60 -36.85
N ARG A 129 5.42 -9.86 -36.61
CA ARG A 129 6.82 -10.31 -36.46
C ARG A 129 7.62 -10.31 -37.77
N ASN A 130 7.00 -9.95 -38.89
CA ASN A 130 7.62 -9.96 -40.20
C ASN A 130 7.61 -8.56 -40.81
N ASN A 131 8.78 -7.92 -40.84
CA ASN A 131 9.14 -6.91 -41.85
C ASN A 131 9.32 -7.56 -43.26
N ALA A 132 8.62 -8.66 -43.54
CA ALA A 132 8.43 -9.14 -44.91
C ALA A 132 7.25 -8.36 -45.50
N THR A 133 7.48 -7.08 -45.74
CA THR A 133 6.54 -6.24 -46.46
C THR A 133 6.35 -6.86 -47.82
N TYR A 134 5.14 -7.35 -48.13
CA TYR A 134 4.78 -7.61 -49.51
C TYR A 134 4.98 -6.29 -50.27
N GLY A 135 5.95 -6.27 -51.19
CA GLY A 135 6.09 -5.15 -52.11
C GLY A 135 4.79 -4.97 -52.91
N ARG A 136 4.55 -3.76 -53.42
CA ARG A 136 3.33 -3.38 -54.19
C ARG A 136 3.01 -4.29 -55.41
N THR A 137 3.91 -5.23 -55.73
CA THR A 137 3.84 -6.22 -56.81
C THR A 137 3.80 -7.69 -56.35
N GLY A 138 3.66 -7.97 -55.05
CA GLY A 138 3.44 -9.34 -54.56
C GLY A 138 4.71 -10.21 -54.38
N ALA A 139 5.91 -9.66 -54.57
CA ALA A 139 7.15 -10.43 -54.46
C ALA A 139 7.55 -10.67 -52.99
N TYR A 140 7.82 -11.93 -52.65
CA TYR A 140 8.34 -12.36 -51.34
C TYR A 140 9.86 -12.18 -51.32
N THR A 141 10.34 -11.12 -50.67
CA THR A 141 11.78 -10.88 -50.52
C THR A 141 12.28 -11.57 -49.25
N GLN A 142 12.88 -12.76 -49.39
CA GLN A 142 13.68 -13.33 -48.31
C GLN A 142 14.94 -12.49 -48.15
N SER A 143 15.05 -11.75 -47.05
CA SER A 143 16.33 -11.17 -46.64
C SER A 143 17.26 -12.32 -46.27
N ARG A 144 18.19 -12.65 -47.18
CA ARG A 144 19.32 -13.51 -46.85
C ARG A 144 20.25 -12.72 -45.94
N PRO A 145 20.72 -13.29 -44.81
CA PRO A 145 21.73 -12.64 -44.00
C PRO A 145 23.04 -12.66 -44.80
N GLU A 146 23.46 -11.51 -45.32
CA GLU A 146 24.73 -11.39 -46.02
C GLU A 146 25.90 -11.58 -45.05
N ALA A 147 26.79 -12.49 -45.45
CA ALA A 147 28.20 -12.62 -45.12
C ALA A 147 28.60 -12.81 -43.64
N VAL A 148 28.70 -14.08 -43.23
CA VAL A 148 29.67 -14.50 -42.20
C VAL A 148 31.08 -14.22 -42.75
N LEU A 149 31.79 -13.29 -42.12
CA LEU A 149 33.23 -13.07 -42.33
C LEU A 149 34.00 -14.33 -41.88
N ILE A 150 34.28 -15.23 -42.82
CA ILE A 150 35.23 -16.32 -42.63
C ILE A 150 36.60 -15.71 -42.33
N HIS A 151 37.00 -15.71 -41.06
CA HIS A 151 38.38 -15.49 -40.65
C HIS A 151 39.16 -16.77 -40.87
N GLY A 152 39.73 -16.90 -42.07
CA GLY A 152 40.79 -17.84 -42.35
C GLY A 152 42.10 -17.09 -42.52
N ARG A 153 43.07 -17.37 -41.65
CA ARG A 153 44.42 -17.84 -42.01
C ARG A 153 45.28 -18.09 -40.76
N LEU A 154 45.82 -19.31 -40.75
CA LEU A 154 47.14 -19.77 -40.30
C LEU A 154 47.93 -18.88 -39.34
#